data_AF-A0A7C1X4H6-F1
#
_entry.id   AF-A0A7C1X4H6-F1
#
_cell.length_a   1.000
_cell.length_b   1.000
_cell.length_c   1.000
_cell.angle_alpha   90.00
_cell.angle_beta   90.00
_cell.angle_gamma   90.00
#
_symmetry.space_group_name_H-M   'P 1'
#
loop_
_entity.id
_entity.type
_entity.pdbx_description
1 polymer ?
#
loop_
_entity_poly.entity_id
_entity_poly.type
_entity_poly.pdbx_seq_one_letter_code
_entity_poly.pdbx_strand_id
1 'polypeptide(L)'
;FVVDRVWRSQANPCPPVIVGVGLGGTFEKCALLAKRALLREIGSVHPDPFYAQLEQELLEEINKLGIGPQGLGGRVTALAVFIEAFPCHIATLPCAVNINCHAARHKSAVI
;
A
#
# COMPACT_ATOMS: atom_id res chain seq x y z
N PHE A 1 -0.25 -9.53 -7.50
CA PHE A 1 -0.95 -8.31 -7.96
C PHE A 1 -0.30 -7.03 -7.44
N VAL A 2 -0.22 -6.81 -6.12
CA VAL A 2 0.31 -5.55 -5.54
C VAL A 2 1.73 -5.23 -6.03
N VAL A 3 2.66 -6.19 -5.93
CA VAL A 3 4.05 -6.03 -6.38
C VAL A 3 4.13 -5.66 -7.88
N ASP A 4 3.35 -6.30 -8.74
CA ASP A 4 3.27 -5.97 -10.18
C ASP A 4 2.77 -4.54 -10.42
N ARG A 5 1.79 -4.05 -9.65
CA ARG A 5 1.32 -2.66 -9.76
C ARG A 5 2.41 -1.66 -9.38
N VAL A 6 3.20 -1.94 -8.35
CA VAL A 6 4.33 -1.10 -7.97
C VAL A 6 5.42 -1.14 -9.03
N TRP A 7 5.77 -2.34 -9.51
CA TRP A 7 6.76 -2.52 -10.57
C TRP A 7 6.39 -1.77 -11.86
N ARG A 8 5.13 -1.84 -12.30
CA ARG A 8 4.63 -1.07 -13.46
C ARG A 8 4.67 0.45 -13.24
N SER A 9 4.58 0.91 -11.99
CA SER A 9 4.59 2.34 -11.66
C SER A 9 5.99 2.93 -11.69
N GLN A 10 7.04 2.12 -11.48
CA GLN A 10 8.45 2.54 -11.47
C GLN A 10 8.67 3.85 -10.70
N ALA A 11 9.35 4.82 -11.31
CA ALA A 11 9.70 6.11 -10.75
C ALA A 11 8.53 7.11 -10.69
N ASN A 12 7.41 6.84 -11.37
CA ASN A 12 6.33 7.81 -11.57
C ASN A 12 5.74 8.38 -10.27
N PRO A 13 5.52 7.59 -9.20
CA PRO A 13 5.03 8.13 -7.94
C PRO A 13 6.15 8.70 -7.04
N CYS A 14 7.29 9.09 -7.60
CA CYS A 14 8.43 9.67 -6.88
C CYS A 14 8.77 8.89 -5.60
N PRO A 15 9.25 7.63 -5.71
CA PRO A 15 9.62 6.84 -4.53
C PRO A 15 10.67 7.55 -3.66
N PRO A 16 10.72 7.28 -2.34
CA PRO A 16 10.08 6.16 -1.68
C PRO A 16 8.58 6.39 -1.40
N VAL A 17 7.77 5.35 -1.60
CA VAL A 17 6.31 5.43 -1.53
C VAL A 17 5.73 4.75 -0.27
N ILE A 18 4.48 5.06 0.06
CA ILE A 18 3.64 4.25 0.95
C ILE A 18 2.58 3.58 0.07
N VAL A 19 2.41 2.26 0.21
CA VAL A 19 1.48 1.47 -0.59
C VAL A 19 0.25 1.13 0.25
N GLY A 20 -0.91 1.60 -0.17
CA GLY A 20 -2.20 1.28 0.45
C GLY A 20 -2.92 0.22 -0.38
N VAL A 21 -3.40 -0.83 0.27
CA VAL A 21 -4.10 -1.95 -0.38
C VAL A 21 -5.48 -2.09 0.24
N GLY A 22 -6.50 -2.08 -0.60
CA GLY A 22 -7.88 -2.38 -0.20
C GLY A 22 -8.23 -3.79 -0.67
N LEU A 23 -8.86 -4.59 0.19
CA LEU A 23 -9.32 -5.94 -0.13
C LEU A 23 -10.79 -6.11 0.24
N GLY A 24 -11.58 -6.65 -0.70
CA GLY A 24 -13.00 -6.94 -0.52
C GLY A 24 -13.91 -5.72 -0.55
N GLY A 25 -15.11 -5.85 0.02
CA GLY A 25 -16.23 -4.93 -0.22
C GLY A 25 -16.74 -4.94 -1.68
N THR A 26 -17.33 -3.82 -2.11
CA THR A 26 -17.62 -3.54 -3.53
C THR A 26 -16.38 -2.92 -4.20
N PHE A 27 -16.41 -2.75 -5.53
CA PHE A 27 -15.31 -2.13 -6.27
C PHE A 27 -14.98 -0.72 -5.75
N GLU A 28 -16.01 0.10 -5.48
CA GLU A 28 -15.88 1.46 -4.92
C GLU A 28 -15.33 1.42 -3.49
N LYS A 29 -15.84 0.50 -2.67
CA LYS A 29 -15.41 0.35 -1.28
C LYS A 29 -13.93 -0.04 -1.22
N CYS A 30 -13.52 -0.96 -2.08
CA CYS A 30 -12.14 -1.42 -2.17
C CYS A 30 -11.16 -0.27 -2.45
N ALA A 31 -11.49 0.60 -3.41
CA ALA A 31 -10.67 1.79 -3.70
C ALA A 31 -10.61 2.77 -2.51
N LEU A 32 -11.72 2.95 -1.79
CA LEU A 32 -11.78 3.78 -0.60
C LEU A 32 -10.93 3.21 0.55
N LEU A 33 -10.95 1.89 0.74
CA LEU A 33 -10.11 1.19 1.73
C LEU A 33 -8.63 1.38 1.41
N ALA A 34 -8.22 1.18 0.15
CA ALA A 34 -6.85 1.43 -0.28
C ALA A 34 -6.39 2.88 -0.02
N LYS A 35 -7.27 3.86 -0.23
CA LYS A 35 -6.98 5.26 0.09
C LYS A 35 -6.87 5.51 1.59
N ARG A 36 -7.73 4.88 2.39
CA ARG A 36 -7.72 4.98 3.86
C ARG A 36 -6.45 4.37 4.46
N ALA A 37 -5.99 3.25 3.92
CA ALA A 37 -4.76 2.58 4.36
C ALA A 37 -3.55 3.52 4.37
N LEU A 38 -3.47 4.46 3.42
CA LEU A 38 -2.39 5.46 3.32
C LEU A 38 -2.35 6.47 4.48
N LEU A 39 -3.38 6.52 5.32
CA LEU A 39 -3.45 7.42 6.47
C LEU A 39 -2.87 6.80 7.75
N ARG A 40 -2.53 5.50 7.73
CA ARG A 40 -1.90 4.83 8.85
C ARG A 40 -0.49 5.37 9.10
N GLU A 41 -0.10 5.37 10.37
CA GLU A 41 1.23 5.82 10.79
C GLU A 41 2.29 4.82 10.33
N ILE A 42 3.40 5.32 9.79
CA ILE A 42 4.55 4.49 9.39
C ILE A 42 5.10 3.78 10.62
N GLY A 43 5.25 2.46 10.55
CA GLY A 43 5.64 1.61 11.69
C GLY A 43 4.47 1.02 12.47
N SER A 44 3.23 1.45 12.21
CA SER A 44 2.05 0.77 12.73
C SER A 44 1.90 -0.62 12.10
N VAL A 45 1.46 -1.59 12.89
CA VAL A 45 1.22 -2.98 12.45
C VAL A 45 -0.28 -3.23 12.39
N HIS A 46 -0.72 -4.01 11.41
CA HIS A 46 -2.12 -4.39 11.32
C HIS A 46 -2.54 -5.24 12.54
N PRO A 47 -3.74 -5.04 13.13
CA PRO A 47 -4.17 -5.77 14.32
C PRO A 47 -4.39 -7.27 14.07
N ASP A 48 -4.83 -7.64 12.87
CA ASP A 48 -4.92 -9.03 12.43
C ASP A 48 -3.53 -9.57 11.99
N PRO A 49 -3.01 -10.64 12.63
CA PRO A 49 -1.71 -11.22 12.31
C PRO A 49 -1.54 -11.67 10.85
N PHE A 50 -2.62 -12.12 10.19
CA PHE A 50 -2.56 -12.56 8.80
C PHE A 50 -2.20 -11.39 7.88
N TYR A 51 -2.88 -10.26 8.03
CA TYR A 51 -2.60 -9.07 7.24
C TYR A 51 -1.28 -8.40 7.65
N ALA A 52 -0.91 -8.45 8.93
CA ALA A 52 0.38 -7.93 9.40
C ALA A 52 1.56 -8.65 8.74
N GLN A 53 1.50 -9.98 8.67
CA GLN A 53 2.50 -10.77 7.97
C GLN A 53 2.53 -10.43 6.47
N LEU A 54 1.36 -10.33 5.83
CA LEU A 54 1.27 -10.00 4.41
C LEU A 54 1.80 -8.59 4.09
N GLU A 55 1.58 -7.61 4.96
CA GLU A 55 2.16 -6.26 4.85
C GLU A 55 3.70 -6.31 4.82
N GLN A 56 4.30 -7.10 5.70
CA GLN A 56 5.76 -7.29 5.77
C GLN A 56 6.30 -7.99 4.52
N GLU A 57 5.69 -9.11 4.12
CA GLU A 57 6.08 -9.86 2.94
C GLU A 57 6.02 -8.98 1.67
N LEU A 58 4.93 -8.23 1.48
CA LEU A 58 4.79 -7.32 0.34
C LEU A 58 5.84 -6.20 0.37
N LEU A 59 6.14 -5.63 1.53
CA LEU A 59 7.14 -4.58 1.67
C LEU A 59 8.54 -5.08 1.28
N GLU A 60 8.89 -6.29 1.73
CA GLU A 60 10.16 -6.93 1.38
C GLU A 60 10.24 -7.19 -0.13
N GLU A 61 9.21 -7.79 -0.73
CA GLU A 61 9.19 -8.08 -2.17
C GLU A 61 9.24 -6.82 -3.03
N ILE A 62 8.54 -5.75 -2.64
CA ILE A 62 8.60 -4.45 -3.34
C ILE A 62 10.01 -3.85 -3.27
N ASN A 63 10.67 -3.95 -2.13
CA ASN A 63 12.02 -3.41 -1.96
C ASN A 63 13.09 -4.25 -2.69
N LYS A 64 12.85 -5.56 -2.88
CA LYS A 64 13.68 -6.43 -3.73
C LYS A 64 13.61 -6.11 -5.22
N LEU A 65 12.60 -5.36 -5.68
CA LEU A 65 12.49 -4.94 -7.09
C LEU A 65 13.63 -4.03 -7.56
N GLY A 66 14.38 -3.40 -6.63
CA GLY A 66 15.56 -2.58 -6.96
C GLY A 66 15.26 -1.24 -7.64
N ILE A 67 13.99 -0.79 -7.64
CA ILE A 67 13.57 0.51 -8.23
C ILE A 67 14.23 1.66 -7.47
N GLY A 68 14.15 1.63 -6.13
CA GLY A 68 14.80 2.56 -5.24
C GLY A 68 14.26 4.01 -5.29
N PRO A 69 14.86 4.92 -4.52
CA PRO A 69 14.41 6.31 -4.43
C PRO A 69 14.48 7.02 -5.78
N GLN A 70 13.42 7.75 -6.13
CA GLN A 70 13.25 8.43 -7.43
C GLN A 70 13.41 7.53 -8.66
N GLY A 71 13.42 6.19 -8.50
CA GLY A 71 13.67 5.25 -9.59
C GLY A 71 15.13 5.19 -10.06
N LEU A 72 16.07 5.68 -9.26
CA LEU A 72 17.50 5.71 -9.59
C LEU A 72 18.25 4.44 -9.14
N GLY A 73 17.51 3.39 -8.80
CA GLY A 73 18.06 2.19 -8.19
C GLY A 73 18.22 2.32 -6.66
N GLY A 74 18.48 1.18 -6.01
CA GLY A 74 18.74 1.12 -4.57
C GLY A 74 17.83 0.14 -3.84
N ARG A 75 17.81 0.24 -2.50
CA ARG A 75 17.19 -0.76 -1.62
C ARG A 75 15.76 -0.41 -1.17
N VAL A 76 15.37 0.86 -1.24
CA VAL A 76 14.13 1.35 -0.62
C VAL A 76 13.25 2.00 -1.67
N THR A 77 12.31 1.22 -2.18
CA THR A 77 11.23 1.65 -3.08
C THR A 77 10.00 2.08 -2.28
N ALA A 78 9.66 1.33 -1.23
CA ALA A 78 8.52 1.60 -0.36
C ALA A 78 8.96 1.66 1.11
N LEU A 79 8.34 2.58 1.86
CA LEU A 79 8.54 2.76 3.30
C LEU A 79 7.60 1.86 4.12
N ALA A 80 6.38 1.66 3.62
CA ALA A 80 5.37 0.84 4.27
C ALA A 80 4.36 0.32 3.25
N VAL A 81 3.77 -0.84 3.56
CA VAL A 81 2.58 -1.38 2.90
C VAL A 81 1.50 -1.51 3.97
N PHE A 82 0.31 -1.00 3.69
CA PHE A 82 -0.83 -1.08 4.59
C PHE A 82 -2.02 -1.70 3.89
N ILE A 83 -2.64 -2.68 4.54
CA ILE A 83 -3.81 -3.41 4.04
C ILE A 83 -5.02 -3.01 4.89
N GLU A 84 -6.12 -2.74 4.21
CA GLU A 84 -7.45 -2.58 4.82
C GLU A 84 -8.39 -3.57 4.13
N ALA A 85 -8.95 -4.49 4.92
CA ALA A 85 -9.80 -5.56 4.42
C ALA A 85 -11.26 -5.38 4.85
N PHE A 86 -12.18 -5.86 4.01
CA PHE A 86 -13.61 -5.85 4.29
C PHE A 86 -14.27 -7.10 3.69
N PRO A 87 -15.30 -7.68 4.32
CA PRO A 87 -16.00 -8.84 3.76
C PRO A 87 -16.55 -8.59 2.35
N CYS A 88 -16.57 -9.62 1.51
CA CYS A 88 -17.18 -9.57 0.18
C CYS A 88 -17.83 -10.90 -0.18
N HIS A 89 -18.62 -10.91 -1.26
CA HIS A 89 -19.23 -12.13 -1.78
C HIS A 89 -18.14 -13.07 -2.31
N ILE A 90 -18.23 -14.38 -2.06
CA ILE A 90 -17.18 -15.36 -2.42
C ILE A 90 -16.79 -15.36 -3.91
N ALA A 91 -17.75 -15.07 -4.78
CA ALA A 91 -17.52 -14.99 -6.23
C ALA A 91 -16.79 -13.70 -6.68
N THR A 92 -16.56 -12.74 -5.77
CA THR A 92 -15.96 -11.44 -6.08
C THR A 92 -14.97 -11.04 -5.00
N LEU A 93 -13.70 -10.91 -5.33
CA LEU A 93 -12.69 -10.36 -4.42
C LEU A 93 -12.07 -9.08 -5.04
N PRO A 94 -12.71 -7.91 -4.89
CA PRO A 94 -12.13 -6.65 -5.32
C PRO A 94 -10.80 -6.40 -4.61
N CYS A 95 -9.81 -5.93 -5.35
CA CYS A 95 -8.49 -5.55 -4.84
C CYS A 95 -8.07 -4.23 -5.49
N ALA A 96 -7.65 -3.26 -4.68
CA ALA A 96 -7.22 -1.95 -5.15
C ALA A 96 -5.88 -1.59 -4.51
N VAL A 97 -5.01 -0.93 -5.29
CA VAL A 97 -3.72 -0.41 -4.83
C VAL A 97 -3.73 1.10 -5.02
N ASN A 98 -3.41 1.82 -3.96
CA ASN A 98 -3.24 3.27 -3.95
C ASN A 98 -1.83 3.61 -3.47
N ILE A 99 -1.28 4.72 -3.95
CA ILE A 99 0.11 5.10 -3.71
C ILE A 99 0.15 6.50 -3.10
N ASN A 100 0.89 6.65 -2.00
CA ASN A 100 1.32 7.95 -1.51
C ASN A 100 2.79 8.15 -1.92
N CYS A 101 3.05 9.23 -2.65
CA CYS A 101 4.41 9.59 -3.09
C CYS A 101 5.24 10.17 -1.94
N HIS A 102 6.49 10.54 -2.22
CA HIS A 102 7.34 11.24 -1.25
C HIS A 102 6.68 12.52 -0.69
N ALA A 103 5.81 13.18 -1.46
CA ALA A 103 5.05 14.35 -1.03
C ALA A 103 3.81 13.94 -0.22
N ALA A 104 4.03 13.20 0.87
CA ALA A 104 3.01 12.71 1.78
C ALA A 104 2.35 13.89 2.53
N ARG A 105 1.19 14.32 2.05
CA ARG A 105 0.46 15.51 2.53
C ARG A 105 -0.88 15.10 3.14
N HIS A 106 -0.94 15.11 4.46
CA HIS A 106 -2.13 14.83 5.25
C HIS A 106 -1.97 15.47 6.64
N LYS A 107 -3.09 15.77 7.31
CA LYS A 107 -3.14 16.35 8.65
C LYS A 107 -4.34 15.79 9.40
N SER A 108 -4.17 15.51 10.68
CA SER A 108 -5.25 15.23 11.64
C SER A 108 -5.33 16.36 12.67
N ALA A 109 -6.52 16.60 13.19
CA ALA A 109 -6.77 17.54 14.29
C ALA A 109 -7.91 17.01 15.16
N VAL A 110 -7.78 17.17 16.47
CA VAL A 110 -8.87 16.99 17.44
C VAL A 110 -9.31 18.40 17.84
N ILE A 111 -10.60 18.68 17.72
CA ILE A 111 -11.19 20.00 18.01
C ILE A 111 -11.80 19.95 19.40
#